data_AF-A0A933HBS1-F1
#
_entry.id   AF-A0A933HBS1-F1
#
_cell.length_a   1.000
_cell.length_b   1.000
_cell.length_c   1.000
_cell.angle_alpha   90.00
_cell.angle_beta   90.00
_cell.angle_gamma   90.00
#
_symmetry.space_group_name_H-M   'P 1'
#
loop_
_entity.id
_entity.type
_entity.pdbx_description
1 polymer ?
#
loop_
_entity_poly.entity_id
_entity_poly.type
_entity_poly.pdbx_seq_one_letter_code
_entity_poly.pdbx_strand_id
1 'polypeptide(L)' 'MDQKKISNVVASINKLLVENDFTLEEVEAVVQSLIRHFLDNITDIADIDYFQDRLNDMLDRYVDTHFEDVFEDKAG' A
#
# COMPACT_ATOMS: atom_id res chain seq x y z
N MET A 1 8.34 -4.57 16.02
CA MET A 1 7.67 -3.24 15.89
C MET A 1 6.25 -3.31 16.48
N ASP A 2 5.63 -2.23 16.97
CA ASP A 2 4.23 -2.31 17.44
C ASP A 2 3.30 -2.43 16.23
N GLN A 3 2.72 -3.61 16.02
CA GLN A 3 1.80 -3.92 14.91
C GLN A 3 0.64 -2.92 14.80
N LYS A 4 0.25 -2.30 15.92
CA LYS A 4 -0.77 -1.25 15.94
C LYS A 4 -0.32 0.04 15.23
N LYS A 5 0.96 0.40 15.35
CA LYS A 5 1.53 1.56 14.63
C LYS A 5 1.58 1.30 13.13
N ILE A 6 2.00 0.10 12.73
CA ILE A 6 2.04 -0.36 11.33
C ILE A 6 0.66 -0.19 10.69
N SER A 7 -0.36 -0.76 11.32
CA SER A 7 -1.73 -0.73 10.83
C SER A 7 -2.26 0.70 10.70
N ASN A 8 -1.96 1.58 11.67
CA ASN A 8 -2.36 2.98 11.61
C ASN A 8 -1.67 3.75 10.47
N VAL A 9 -0.38 3.50 10.22
CA VAL A 9 0.37 4.15 9.14
C VAL A 9 -0.16 3.70 7.77
N VAL A 10 -0.33 2.39 7.57
CA VAL A 10 -0.87 1.82 6.33
C VAL A 10 -2.31 2.31 6.09
N ALA A 11 -3.17 2.32 7.11
CA ALA A 11 -4.55 2.80 6.98
C ALA A 11 -4.62 4.30 6.61
N SER A 12 -3.72 5.11 7.18
CA SER A 12 -3.64 6.55 6.86
C SER A 12 -3.17 6.79 5.43
N ILE A 13 -2.24 5.98 4.93
CA ILE A 13 -1.74 6.08 3.55
C ILE A 13 -2.77 5.56 2.56
N ASN A 14 -3.44 4.44 2.85
CA ASN A 14 -4.58 3.98 2.06
C ASN A 14 -5.67 5.06 1.94
N LYS A 15 -6.00 5.72 3.06
CA LYS A 15 -6.95 6.82 3.05
C LYS A 15 -6.48 7.99 2.17
N LEU A 16 -5.22 8.38 2.26
CA LEU A 16 -4.64 9.41 1.39
C LEU A 16 -4.75 9.02 -0.07
N LEU A 17 -4.31 7.81 -0.43
CA LEU A 17 -4.27 7.31 -1.82
C LEU A 17 -5.67 7.21 -2.45
N VAL A 18 -6.70 6.89 -1.67
CA VAL A 18 -8.09 6.79 -2.15
C VAL A 18 -8.79 8.15 -2.20
N GLU A 19 -8.51 9.05 -1.26
CA GLU A 19 -9.21 10.35 -1.16
C GLU A 19 -8.61 11.47 -2.00
N ASN A 20 -7.41 11.29 -2.56
CA ASN A 20 -6.70 12.33 -3.31
C ASN A 20 -6.25 11.81 -4.68
N ASP A 21 -6.34 12.64 -5.71
CA ASP A 21 -5.78 12.37 -7.03
C ASP A 21 -4.24 12.49 -6.98
N PHE A 22 -3.58 11.37 -6.74
CA PHE A 22 -2.13 11.27 -6.86
C PHE A 22 -1.72 10.92 -8.29
N THR A 23 -0.62 11.48 -8.76
CA THR A 23 0.07 10.97 -9.94
C THR A 23 0.73 9.63 -9.61
N LEU A 24 0.96 8.81 -10.63
CA LEU A 24 1.57 7.49 -10.47
C LEU A 24 2.96 7.54 -9.80
N GLU A 25 3.72 8.60 -10.09
CA GLU A 25 5.03 8.88 -9.48
C GLU A 25 4.92 9.24 -7.99
N GLU A 26 3.87 9.97 -7.60
CA GLU A 26 3.62 10.29 -6.19
C GLU A 26 3.17 9.05 -5.40
N VAL A 27 2.33 8.20 -6.00
CA VAL A 27 1.97 6.91 -5.41
C VAL A 27 3.22 6.07 -5.21
N GLU A 28 4.07 5.94 -6.24
CA GLU A 28 5.32 5.20 -6.15
C GLU A 28 6.23 5.74 -5.02
N ALA A 29 6.39 7.06 -4.93
CA ALA A 29 7.19 7.69 -3.88
C ALA A 29 6.66 7.39 -2.47
N VAL A 30 5.33 7.41 -2.27
CA VAL A 30 4.69 7.09 -1.00
C VAL A 30 4.89 5.63 -0.64
N VAL A 31 4.68 4.71 -1.59
CA VAL A 31 4.89 3.27 -1.38
C VAL A 31 6.35 2.96 -1.06
N GLN A 32 7.30 3.53 -1.80
CA GLN A 32 8.73 3.35 -1.54
C GLN A 32 9.15 3.90 -0.17
N SER A 33 8.61 5.06 0.24
CA SER A 33 8.87 5.62 1.56
C SER A 33 8.30 4.73 2.67
N LEU A 34 7.13 4.13 2.44
CA LEU A 34 6.53 3.17 3.36
C LEU A 34 7.42 1.92 3.50
N ILE A 35 7.81 1.32 2.38
CA ILE A 35 8.71 0.15 2.37
C ILE A 35 10.00 0.45 3.12
N ARG A 36 10.65 1.58 2.85
CA ARG A 36 11.89 1.95 3.55
C ARG A 36 11.68 2.14 5.04
N HIS A 37 10.62 2.82 5.47
CA HIS A 37 10.28 2.97 6.88
C HIS A 37 10.11 1.61 7.58
N PHE A 38 9.47 0.65 6.92
CA PHE A 38 9.29 -0.69 7.48
C PHE A 38 10.58 -1.48 7.53
N LEU A 39 11.36 -1.51 6.45
CA LEU A 39 12.63 -2.22 6.40
C LEU A 39 13.63 -1.69 7.45
N ASP A 40 13.63 -0.38 7.70
CA ASP A 40 14.49 0.23 8.72
C ASP A 40 14.05 -0.09 10.16
N ASN A 41 12.80 -0.52 10.37
CA ASN A 41 12.21 -0.80 11.68
C ASN A 41 11.84 -2.28 11.92
N ILE A 42 12.04 -3.14 10.92
CA ILE A 42 11.87 -4.60 11.03
C ILE A 42 13.05 -5.16 11.82
N THR A 43 12.75 -5.65 13.02
CA THR A 43 13.73 -6.32 13.91
C THR A 43 13.51 -7.83 13.99
N ASP A 44 12.38 -8.32 13.46
CA ASP A 44 11.96 -9.72 13.53
C ASP A 44 11.38 -10.16 12.18
N ILE A 45 11.69 -11.37 11.74
CA ILE A 45 11.26 -11.90 10.44
C ILE A 45 9.74 -12.04 10.38
N ALA A 46 9.06 -12.29 11.51
CA ALA A 46 7.60 -12.35 11.56
C ALA A 46 6.92 -10.99 11.24
N ASP A 47 7.62 -9.87 11.43
CA ASP A 47 7.12 -8.53 11.05
C ASP A 47 7.18 -8.31 9.52
N ILE A 48 7.95 -9.12 8.79
CA ILE A 48 8.07 -9.05 7.32
C ILE A 48 6.82 -9.59 6.64
N ASP A 49 6.36 -10.79 7.02
CA ASP A 49 5.17 -11.40 6.43
C ASP A 49 3.94 -10.50 6.64
N TYR A 50 3.78 -9.97 7.86
CA TYR A 50 2.70 -9.03 8.17
C TYR A 50 2.78 -7.74 7.35
N PHE A 51 3.99 -7.22 7.09
CA PHE A 51 4.18 -6.06 6.24
C PHE A 51 3.84 -6.35 4.78
N GLN A 52 4.27 -7.50 4.27
CA GLN A 52 4.01 -7.92 2.88
C GLN A 52 2.51 -8.07 2.63
N ASP A 53 1.77 -8.72 3.54
CA ASP A 53 0.32 -8.84 3.45
C ASP A 53 -0.37 -7.47 3.36
N ARG A 54 0.07 -6.51 4.20
CA ARG A 54 -0.49 -5.16 4.23
C ARG A 54 -0.16 -4.33 3.00
N LEU A 55 1.01 -4.53 2.42
CA LEU A 55 1.40 -3.86 1.19
C LEU A 55 0.60 -4.39 -0.01
N ASN A 56 0.42 -5.71 -0.09
CA ASN A 56 -0.40 -6.34 -1.13
C ASN A 56 -1.86 -5.87 -1.04
N ASP A 57 -2.47 -5.88 0.15
CA ASP A 57 -3.83 -5.34 0.37
C ASP A 57 -3.99 -3.90 -0.13
N MET A 58 -2.95 -3.07 0.04
CA MET A 58 -2.96 -1.66 -0.39
C MET A 58 -2.84 -1.54 -1.91
N LEU A 59 -1.97 -2.34 -2.53
CA LEU A 59 -1.80 -2.36 -3.98
C LEU A 59 -3.04 -2.89 -4.69
N ASP A 60 -3.63 -3.98 -4.19
CA ASP A 60 -4.83 -4.59 -4.75
C ASP A 60 -5.98 -3.57 -4.77
N ARG A 61 -6.23 -2.88 -3.64
CA ARG A 61 -7.27 -1.83 -3.58
C ARG A 61 -7.02 -0.67 -4.53
N TYR A 62 -5.77 -0.26 -4.70
CA TYR A 62 -5.42 0.79 -5.64
C TYR A 62 -5.65 0.32 -7.09
N VAL A 63 -5.27 -0.91 -7.42
CA VAL A 63 -5.52 -1.50 -8.74
C VAL A 63 -7.02 -1.60 -9.01
N ASP A 64 -7.80 -2.14 -8.07
CA ASP A 64 -9.25 -2.27 -8.21
C ASP A 64 -9.90 -0.89 -8.42
N THR A 65 -9.61 0.07 -7.53
CA THR A 65 -10.23 1.41 -7.57
C THR A 65 -9.89 2.21 -8.84
N HIS A 66 -8.68 2.05 -9.39
CA HIS A 66 -8.21 2.90 -10.48
C HIS A 66 -8.18 2.21 -11.86
N PHE A 67 -8.32 0.88 -11.91
CA PHE A 67 -8.16 0.13 -13.14
C PHE A 67 -9.23 -0.94 -13.41
N GLU A 68 -10.17 -1.25 -12.50
CA GLU A 68 -11.24 -2.24 -12.76
C GLU A 68 -11.99 -1.96 -14.08
N ASP A 69 -12.40 -0.70 -14.30
CA ASP A 69 -13.10 -0.30 -15.53
C ASP A 69 -12.25 -0.48 -16.81
N VAL A 70 -10.91 -0.43 -16.71
CA VAL A 70 -9.99 -0.54 -17.85
C VAL A 70 -9.70 -2.00 -18.21
N PHE A 71 -9.83 -2.92 -17.25
CA PHE A 71 -9.57 -4.34 -17.44
C PHE A 71 -10.83 -5.13 -17.83
N GLU A 72 -12.03 -4.75 -17.38
CA GLU A 72 -13.28 -5.39 -17.82
C GLU A 72 -13.52 -5.23 -19.34
N ASP A 73 -13.16 -4.09 -19.93
CA ASP A 73 -13.35 -3.79 -21.36
C ASP A 73 -12.42 -4.60 -22.30
N LYS A 74 -11.39 -5.27 -21.76
CA LYS A 74 -10.49 -6.17 -22.53
C LYS A 74 -10.84 -7.64 -22.41
N ALA A 75 -11.79 -8.01 -21.54
CA ALA A 75 -12.27 -9.37 -21.38
C ALA A 75 -13.56 -9.66 -22.15
N GLY A 76 -14.12 -8.65 -22.84
CA GLY A 76 -15.32 -8.73 -23.70
C GLY A 76 -15.03 -8.92 -25.18
#